data_AF-A0A6L4AZV4-F1
#
_entry.id   AF-A0A6L4AZV4-F1
#
_cell.length_a   1.000
_cell.length_b   1.000
_cell.length_c   1.000
_cell.angle_alpha   90.00
_cell.angle_beta   90.00
_cell.angle_gamma   90.00
#
_symmetry.space_group_name_H-M   'P 1'
#
loop_
_entity.id
_entity.type
_entity.pdbx_description
1 polymer ?
#
loop_
_entity_poly.entity_id
_entity_poly.type
_entity_poly.pdbx_seq_one_letter_code
_entity_poly.pdbx_strand_id
1 'polypeptide(L)'
;MTASGSPLHFTATELRSYLPSGWGLVEGRTGTWNPSRSSWIFEAYDGADNTWEIVVDAGAATKEGRFEALKAAITRVQRKGLGRKSVLLG
;
A
#
# COMPACT_ATOMS: atom_id res chain seq x y z
N MET A 1 -4.99 -26.47 5.78
CA MET A 1 -5.46 -25.54 6.83
C MET A 1 -5.45 -24.14 6.23
N THR A 2 -6.60 -23.64 5.81
CA THR A 2 -6.74 -22.26 5.30
C THR A 2 -6.66 -21.31 6.47
N ALA A 3 -5.62 -20.48 6.51
CA ALA A 3 -5.48 -19.41 7.50
C ALA A 3 -6.71 -18.48 7.40
N SER A 4 -7.67 -18.67 8.29
CA SER A 4 -8.88 -17.85 8.38
C SER A 4 -8.56 -16.60 9.20
N GLY A 5 -7.69 -15.74 8.64
CA GLY A 5 -7.57 -14.36 9.10
C GLY A 5 -8.71 -13.55 8.48
N SER A 6 -9.38 -12.71 9.25
CA SER A 6 -10.40 -11.80 8.71
C SER A 6 -9.83 -11.02 7.51
N PRO A 7 -10.58 -10.88 6.41
CA PRO A 7 -10.11 -10.12 5.25
C PRO A 7 -9.66 -8.73 5.68
N LEU A 8 -8.43 -8.36 5.34
CA LEU A 8 -7.97 -7.01 5.57
C LEU A 8 -8.83 -6.03 4.75
N HIS A 9 -9.15 -4.90 5.36
CA HIS A 9 -9.89 -3.83 4.72
C HIS A 9 -9.38 -2.47 5.22
N PHE A 10 -9.39 -1.48 4.33
CA PHE A 10 -9.08 -0.09 4.63
C PHE A 10 -10.07 0.82 3.92
N THR A 11 -10.48 1.88 4.60
CA THR A 11 -11.32 2.93 4.00
C THR A 11 -10.47 3.91 3.19
N ALA A 12 -11.06 4.61 2.22
CA ALA A 12 -10.36 5.64 1.48
C ALA A 12 -9.77 6.75 2.39
N THR A 13 -10.46 7.11 3.48
CA THR A 13 -9.99 8.08 4.47
C THR A 13 -8.76 7.58 5.21
N GLU A 14 -8.76 6.32 5.63
CA GLU A 14 -7.60 5.70 6.26
C GLU A 14 -6.41 5.75 5.31
N LEU A 15 -6.56 5.29 4.07
CA LEU A 15 -5.46 5.29 3.11
C LEU A 15 -4.89 6.69 2.89
N ARG A 16 -5.75 7.69 2.65
CA ARG A 16 -5.33 9.09 2.47
C ARG A 16 -4.56 9.64 3.66
N SER A 17 -4.88 9.18 4.88
CA SER A 17 -4.20 9.63 6.10
C SER A 17 -2.77 9.11 6.22
N TYR A 18 -2.43 8.00 5.54
CA TYR A 18 -1.09 7.40 5.57
C TYR A 18 -0.28 7.63 4.28
N LEU A 19 -0.91 8.17 3.22
CA LEU A 19 -0.19 8.50 2.01
C LEU A 19 0.80 9.65 2.24
N PRO A 20 1.99 9.61 1.61
CA PRO A 20 2.93 10.73 1.65
C PRO A 20 2.33 11.99 1.02
N SER A 21 2.86 13.15 1.40
CA SER A 21 2.50 14.40 0.75
C SER A 21 2.74 14.33 -0.77
N GLY A 22 1.78 14.83 -1.54
CA GLY A 22 1.80 14.78 -3.00
C GLY A 22 1.41 13.44 -3.62
N TRP A 23 1.01 12.44 -2.81
CA TRP A 23 0.45 11.20 -3.33
C TRP A 23 -1.09 11.23 -3.24
N GLY A 24 -1.73 10.49 -4.15
CA GLY A 24 -3.18 10.35 -4.17
C GLY A 24 -3.62 8.92 -4.46
N LEU A 25 -4.90 8.64 -4.20
CA LEU A 25 -5.50 7.35 -4.54
C LEU A 25 -6.00 7.37 -5.98
N VAL A 26 -5.79 6.26 -6.70
CA VAL A 26 -6.41 6.06 -8.01
C VAL A 26 -7.90 5.78 -7.81
N GLU A 27 -8.76 6.53 -8.51
CA GLU A 27 -10.21 6.40 -8.41
C GLU A 27 -10.67 4.98 -8.77
N GLY A 28 -11.60 4.43 -7.99
CA GLY A 28 -12.07 3.05 -8.15
C GLY A 28 -11.05 1.96 -7.77
N ARG A 29 -9.81 2.32 -7.41
CA ARG A 29 -8.75 1.38 -6.99
C ARG A 29 -8.33 1.59 -5.53
N THR A 30 -9.32 1.88 -4.69
CA THR A 30 -9.16 2.02 -3.24
C THR A 30 -8.94 0.70 -2.51
N GLY A 31 -8.90 -0.40 -3.24
CA GLY A 31 -8.27 -1.64 -2.84
C GLY A 31 -9.19 -2.82 -2.58
N THR A 32 -8.66 -4.02 -2.83
CA THR A 32 -9.40 -5.28 -2.81
C THR A 32 -8.60 -6.33 -2.05
N TRP A 33 -9.28 -7.13 -1.24
CA TRP A 33 -8.70 -8.31 -0.63
C TRP A 33 -8.37 -9.36 -1.68
N ASN A 34 -7.12 -9.83 -1.71
CA ASN A 34 -6.68 -10.95 -2.53
C ASN A 34 -6.48 -12.19 -1.64
N PRO A 35 -7.40 -13.17 -1.68
CA PRO A 35 -7.32 -14.36 -0.84
C PRO A 35 -6.15 -15.27 -1.21
N SER A 36 -5.74 -15.31 -2.49
CA SER A 36 -4.62 -16.16 -2.93
C SER A 36 -3.28 -15.68 -2.39
N ARG A 37 -3.12 -14.36 -2.25
CA ARG A 37 -1.92 -13.72 -1.70
C ARG A 37 -2.03 -13.41 -0.21
N SER A 38 -3.18 -13.69 0.41
CA SER A 38 -3.51 -13.26 1.78
C SER A 38 -3.11 -11.80 2.04
N SER A 39 -3.45 -10.93 1.09
CA SER A 39 -3.01 -9.54 1.08
C SER A 39 -4.11 -8.62 0.61
N TRP A 40 -4.12 -7.39 1.10
CA TRP A 40 -4.97 -6.32 0.59
C TRP A 40 -4.17 -5.41 -0.33
N ILE A 41 -4.71 -5.13 -1.52
CA ILE A 41 -3.96 -4.48 -2.62
C ILE A 41 -4.72 -3.25 -3.07
N PHE A 42 -4.04 -2.11 -3.22
CA PHE A 42 -4.59 -0.87 -3.77
C PHE A 42 -3.57 -0.14 -4.64
N GLU A 43 -4.03 0.87 -5.36
CA GLU A 43 -3.16 1.72 -6.18
C GLU A 43 -3.17 3.18 -5.72
N ALA A 44 -1.98 3.78 -5.72
CA ALA A 44 -1.78 5.19 -5.46
C ALA A 44 -0.86 5.78 -6.53
N TYR A 45 -1.07 7.06 -6.87
CA TYR A 45 -0.16 7.81 -7.72
C TYR A 45 0.73 8.72 -6.87
N ASP A 46 1.97 8.94 -7.31
CA ASP A 46 2.87 9.93 -6.72
C ASP A 46 2.72 11.31 -7.38
N GLY A 47 3.43 12.31 -6.86
CA GLY A 47 3.37 13.69 -7.38
C GLY A 47 4.00 13.87 -8.77
N ALA A 48 4.48 12.81 -9.41
CA ALA A 48 4.92 12.77 -10.81
C ALA A 48 4.01 11.87 -11.65
N ASP A 49 2.79 11.62 -11.18
CA ASP A 49 1.75 10.80 -11.82
C ASP A 49 2.15 9.34 -12.07
N ASN A 50 3.18 8.82 -11.38
CA ASN A 50 3.48 7.40 -11.46
C ASN A 50 2.52 6.62 -10.58
N THR A 51 1.83 5.63 -11.15
CA THR A 51 0.97 4.72 -10.41
C THR A 51 1.78 3.57 -9.80
N TRP A 52 1.48 3.28 -8.54
CA TRP A 52 2.14 2.24 -7.76
C TRP A 52 1.12 1.28 -7.14
N GLU A 53 1.32 -0.02 -7.35
CA GLU A 53 0.63 -1.07 -6.59
C GLU A 53 1.23 -1.17 -5.18
N ILE A 54 0.38 -1.03 -4.17
CA ILE A 54 0.75 -1.18 -2.76
C ILE A 54 0.05 -2.42 -2.21
N VAL A 55 0.83 -3.31 -1.63
CA VAL A 55 0.39 -4.62 -1.11
C VAL A 55 0.59 -4.66 0.39
N VAL A 56 -0.49 -4.83 1.14
CA VAL A 56 -0.50 -4.99 2.60
C VAL A 56 -0.72 -6.46 2.94
N ASP A 57 0.30 -7.10 3.50
CA ASP A 57 0.28 -8.51 3.88
C ASP A 57 -0.52 -8.73 5.19
N ALA A 58 -1.36 -9.76 5.22
CA ALA A 58 -2.17 -10.07 6.41
C ALA A 58 -1.36 -10.64 7.56
N GLY A 59 -0.27 -11.36 7.29
CA GLY A 59 0.65 -11.82 8.33
C GLY A 59 1.34 -10.66 9.03
N ALA A 60 1.83 -9.68 8.27
CA ALA A 60 2.39 -8.44 8.81
C ALA A 60 1.35 -7.67 9.62
N ALA A 61 0.14 -7.50 9.10
CA ALA A 61 -0.94 -6.81 9.81
C ALA A 61 -1.36 -7.52 11.11
N THR A 62 -1.30 -8.86 11.15
CA THR A 62 -1.59 -9.64 12.36
C THR A 62 -0.49 -9.47 13.41
N LYS A 63 0.78 -9.40 12.99
CA LYS A 63 1.94 -9.30 13.87
C LYS A 63 2.19 -7.90 14.41
N GLU A 64 2.07 -6.90 13.55
CA GLU A 64 2.50 -5.51 13.80
C GLU A 64 1.33 -4.55 13.99
N GLY A 65 0.12 -4.99 13.62
CA GLY A 65 -1.08 -4.17 13.59
C GLY A 65 -1.43 -3.69 12.19
N ARG A 66 -2.73 -3.56 11.92
CA ARG A 66 -3.30 -3.22 10.61
C ARG A 66 -2.68 -1.96 9.99
N PHE A 67 -2.56 -0.89 10.78
CA PHE A 67 -2.06 0.40 10.28
C PHE A 67 -0.54 0.46 10.15
N GLU A 68 0.21 -0.23 11.02
CA GLU A 68 1.67 -0.30 10.89
C GLU A 68 2.07 -1.09 9.64
N ALA A 69 1.36 -2.18 9.33
CA ALA A 69 1.55 -2.90 8.08
C ALA A 69 1.25 -2.03 6.84
N LEU A 70 0.18 -1.22 6.89
CA LEU A 70 -0.13 -0.25 5.82
C LEU A 70 1.01 0.76 5.64
N LYS A 71 1.46 1.37 6.73
CA LYS A 71 2.55 2.36 6.74
C LYS A 71 3.85 1.77 6.20
N ALA A 72 4.18 0.54 6.61
CA ALA A 72 5.36 -0.17 6.12
C ALA A 72 5.29 -0.45 4.62
N ALA A 73 4.12 -0.87 4.11
CA ALA A 73 3.90 -1.11 2.69
C ALA A 73 4.08 0.16 1.86
N ILE A 74 3.46 1.27 2.27
CA ILE A 74 3.60 2.59 1.64
C ILE A 74 5.06 3.04 1.64
N THR A 75 5.73 2.98 2.80
CA THR A 75 7.14 3.37 2.95
C THR A 75 8.07 2.57 2.04
N ARG A 76 7.78 1.28 1.83
CA ARG A 76 8.55 0.43 0.92
C ARG A 76 8.41 0.88 -0.53
N VAL A 77 7.21 1.24 -0.97
CA VAL A 77 6.95 1.73 -2.32
C VAL A 77 7.55 3.13 -2.52
N GLN A 78 7.37 4.03 -1.56
CA GLN A 78 7.95 5.37 -1.61
C GLN A 78 9.47 5.34 -1.77
N ARG A 79 10.18 4.49 -1.00
CA ARG A 79 11.64 4.33 -1.12
C ARG A 79 12.06 3.79 -2.50
N LYS A 80 11.28 2.90 -3.11
CA LYS A 80 11.53 2.45 -4.49
C LYS A 80 11.40 3.59 -5.50
N GLY A 81 10.37 4.43 -5.36
CA GLY A 81 10.17 5.62 -6.19
C GLY A 81 11.33 6.62 -6.06
N LEU A 82 11.79 6.89 -4.83
CA LEU A 82 12.94 7.76 -4.57
C LEU A 82 14.25 7.20 -5.14
N GLY A 83 14.50 5.89 -4.98
CA GLY A 83 15.66 5.23 -5.57
C GLY A 83 15.70 5.33 -7.10
N ARG A 84 14.53 5.31 -7.76
CA ARG A 84 14.41 5.52 -9.21
C ARG A 84 14.76 6.94 -9.63
N LYS A 85 14.40 7.96 -8.84
CA LYS A 85 14.78 9.35 -9.10
C LYS A 85 16.28 9.59 -8.96
N SER A 86 16.95 8.94 -8.01
CA SER A 86 18.42 9.10 -7.84
C SER A 86 19.24 8.53 -9.01
N VAL A 87 18.72 7.53 -9.74
CA VAL A 87 19.43 6.92 -10.88
C VAL A 87 19.27 7.74 -12.18
N LEU A 88 18.21 8.54 -12.31
CA LEU A 88 17.95 9.34 -13.52
C LEU A 88 18.59 10.73 -13.50
N LEU A 89 19.21 11.13 -12.38
CA LEU A 89 19.91 12.41 -12.20
C LEU A 89 21.43 12.25 -12.01
N GLY A 90 21.96 11.04 -12.26
CA GLY A 90 23.39 10.72 -12.18
C GLY A 90 24.01 10.48 -13.54
#